data_AF-A0A656JL02-F1
#
_entry.id   AF-A0A656JL02-F1
#
_cell.length_a   1.000
_cell.length_b   1.000
_cell.length_c   1.000
_cell.angle_alpha   90.00
_cell.angle_beta   90.00
_cell.angle_gamma   90.00
#
_symmetry.space_group_name_H-M   'P 1'
#
loop_
_entity.id
_entity.type
_entity.pdbx_description
1 polymer ?
#
loop_
_entity_poly.entity_id
_entity_poly.type
_entity_poly.pdbx_seq_one_letter_code
_entity_poly.pdbx_strand_id
1 'polypeptide(L)'
;MESEQPVSGVVYRQQLASSCASEIVRLLNAGQQGRAGFTAPGKALHGLRPADIAILVRDGKEAQAVRSQLTARGVRSVYLSDKDSV
;
A
#
# COMPACT_ATOMS: atom_id res chain seq x y z
N MET A 1 19.66 -6.95 18.66
CA MET A 1 19.08 -8.08 19.40
C MET A 1 17.69 -8.31 18.82
N GLU A 2 17.58 -9.07 17.73
CA GLU A 2 16.29 -9.63 17.33
C GLU A 2 15.93 -10.70 18.35
N SER A 3 14.93 -10.44 19.20
CA SER A 3 14.35 -11.46 20.05
C SER A 3 13.48 -12.38 19.19
N GLU A 4 13.88 -13.64 19.08
CA GLU A 4 13.20 -14.73 18.36
C GLU A 4 11.93 -15.23 19.09
N GLN A 5 11.16 -14.30 19.66
CA GLN A 5 9.87 -14.60 20.28
C GLN A 5 8.79 -14.56 19.21
N PRO A 6 7.82 -15.50 19.21
CA PRO A 6 6.73 -15.50 18.26
C PRO A 6 5.94 -14.19 18.39
N VAL A 7 6.07 -13.34 17.38
CA VAL A 7 5.29 -12.09 17.29
C VAL A 7 3.83 -12.48 17.13
N SER A 8 2.95 -11.93 17.96
CA SER A 8 1.52 -12.18 17.80
C SER A 8 1.06 -11.77 16.40
N GLY A 9 0.19 -12.56 15.77
CA GLY A 9 -0.26 -12.30 14.40
C GLY A 9 -0.90 -10.91 14.22
N VAL A 10 -1.37 -10.28 15.29
CA VAL A 10 -1.87 -8.90 15.29
C VAL A 10 -0.73 -7.89 15.13
N VAL A 11 0.32 -8.00 15.95
CA VAL A 11 1.47 -7.09 15.91
C VAL A 11 2.19 -7.21 14.57
N TYR A 12 2.36 -8.44 14.08
CA TYR A 12 2.94 -8.69 12.77
C TYR A 12 2.15 -8.00 11.65
N ARG A 13 0.81 -8.14 11.63
CA ARG A 13 -0.05 -7.46 10.63
C ARG A 13 0.06 -5.94 10.70
N GLN A 14 0.13 -5.36 11.90
CA GLN A 14 0.26 -3.90 12.04
C GLN A 14 1.61 -3.39 11.51
N GLN A 15 2.70 -4.10 11.80
CA GLN A 15 4.04 -3.76 11.29
C GLN A 15 4.11 -3.87 9.76
N LEU A 16 3.54 -4.94 9.20
CA LEU A 16 3.45 -5.13 7.75
C LEU A 16 2.61 -4.05 7.08
N ALA A 17 1.43 -3.73 7.65
CA ALA A 17 0.57 -2.67 7.14
C ALA A 17 1.27 -1.30 7.19
N SER A 18 2.00 -1.00 8.25
CA SER A 18 2.77 0.25 8.37
C SER A 18 3.88 0.34 7.33
N SER A 19 4.62 -0.75 7.13
CA SER A 19 5.71 -0.83 6.13
C SER A 19 5.16 -0.69 4.71
N CYS A 20 4.09 -1.42 4.39
CA CYS A 20 3.39 -1.35 3.12
C CYS A 20 2.89 0.07 2.82
N ALA A 21 2.20 0.71 3.78
CA ALA A 21 1.70 2.07 3.60
C ALA A 21 2.82 3.10 3.43
N SER A 22 3.95 2.91 4.11
CA SER A 22 5.12 3.79 3.98
C SER A 22 5.75 3.67 2.60
N GLU A 23 5.84 2.46 2.07
CA GLU A 23 6.37 2.22 0.72
C GLU A 23 5.47 2.80 -0.37
N ILE A 24 4.14 2.69 -0.22
CA ILE A 24 3.18 3.30 -1.14
C ILE A 24 3.35 4.82 -1.16
N VAL A 25 3.46 5.47 0.00
CA VAL A 25 3.69 6.92 0.09
C VAL A 25 5.01 7.30 -0.56
N ARG A 26 6.09 6.52 -0.32
CA ARG A 26 7.39 6.74 -0.94
C ARG A 26 7.28 6.71 -2.47
N LEU A 27 6.60 5.70 -3.02
CA LEU A 27 6.38 5.54 -4.45
C LEU A 27 5.54 6.67 -5.05
N LEU A 28 4.46 7.08 -4.37
CA LEU A 28 3.60 8.18 -4.81
C LEU A 28 4.33 9.53 -4.81
N ASN A 29 5.16 9.78 -3.79
CA ASN A 29 5.99 10.98 -3.72
C ASN A 29 7.05 10.98 -4.83
N ALA A 30 7.70 9.83 -5.07
CA ALA A 30 8.62 9.67 -6.19
C ALA A 30 7.92 9.85 -7.55
N GLY A 31 6.65 9.43 -7.66
CA GLY A 31 5.81 9.63 -8.84
C GLY A 31 5.59 11.10 -9.17
N GLN A 32 5.23 11.89 -8.16
CA GLN A 32 5.08 13.34 -8.30
C GLN A 32 6.38 14.05 -8.67
N GLN A 33 7.53 13.50 -8.27
CA GLN A 33 8.86 14.02 -8.57
C GLN A 33 9.40 13.54 -9.93
N GLY A 34 8.65 12.73 -10.68
CA GLY A 34 9.12 12.14 -11.94
C GLY A 34 10.26 11.13 -11.75
N ARG A 35 10.34 10.48 -10.57
CA ARG A 35 11.37 9.49 -10.21
C ARG A 35 10.83 8.06 -10.13
N ALA A 36 9.51 7.90 -10.15
CA ALA A 36 8.85 6.59 -10.20
C ALA A 36 7.64 6.68 -11.14
N GLY A 37 7.35 5.64 -11.89
CA GLY A 37 6.26 5.66 -12.85
C GLY A 37 6.44 4.64 -13.95
N PHE A 38 5.58 4.75 -14.96
CA PHE A 38 5.55 3.84 -16.10
C PHE A 38 6.13 4.51 -17.33
N THR A 39 6.84 3.74 -18.15
CA THR A 39 7.35 4.20 -19.45
C THR A 39 6.78 3.33 -20.55
N ALA A 40 6.72 3.88 -21.76
CA ALA A 40 6.44 3.12 -22.97
C ALA A 40 7.46 3.54 -24.04
N PRO A 41 7.75 2.69 -25.05
CA PRO A 41 8.67 3.06 -26.13
C PRO A 41 8.30 4.41 -26.76
N GLY A 42 9.25 5.34 -26.78
CA GLY A 42 9.07 6.68 -27.33
C GLY A 42 8.23 7.65 -26.47
N LYS A 43 7.85 7.29 -25.24
CA LYS A 43 7.09 8.18 -24.33
C LYS A 43 7.90 8.55 -23.10
N ALA A 44 7.69 9.77 -22.61
CA ALA A 44 8.23 10.23 -21.33
C ALA A 44 7.64 9.42 -20.17
N LEU A 45 8.35 9.41 -19.03
CA LEU A 45 7.90 8.76 -17.80
C LEU A 45 6.55 9.34 -17.35
N HIS A 46 5.55 8.47 -17.24
CA HIS A 46 4.28 8.78 -16.62
C HIS A 46 4.38 8.52 -15.12
N GLY A 47 4.41 9.58 -14.31
CA GLY A 47 4.52 9.47 -12.86
C GLY A 47 3.44 8.58 -12.24
N LEU A 48 3.81 7.74 -11.28
CA LEU A 48 2.91 6.84 -10.57
C LEU A 48 1.79 7.60 -9.84
N ARG A 49 0.55 7.15 -10.00
CA ARG A 49 -0.65 7.73 -9.36
C ARG A 49 -1.29 6.73 -8.41
N PRO A 50 -2.11 7.18 -7.45
CA PRO A 50 -2.85 6.27 -6.56
C PRO A 50 -3.71 5.23 -7.30
N ALA A 51 -4.26 5.60 -8.46
CA ALA A 51 -5.07 4.69 -9.30
C ALA A 51 -4.28 3.53 -9.92
N ASP A 52 -2.95 3.62 -9.93
CA ASP A 52 -2.07 2.59 -10.50
C ASP A 52 -1.65 1.54 -9.46
N ILE A 53 -2.10 1.66 -8.20
CA ILE A 53 -1.71 0.80 -7.09
C ILE A 53 -2.89 -0.06 -6.66
N ALA A 54 -2.68 -1.38 -6.65
CA ALA A 54 -3.59 -2.35 -6.05
C ALA A 54 -2.85 -3.11 -4.93
N ILE A 55 -3.52 -3.32 -3.80
CA ILE A 55 -2.98 -4.07 -2.65
C ILE A 55 -3.81 -5.33 -2.49
N LEU A 56 -3.19 -6.49 -2.72
CA LEU A 56 -3.81 -7.78 -2.49
C LEU A 56 -3.66 -8.15 -1.03
N VAL A 57 -4.76 -8.59 -0.42
CA VAL A 57 -4.84 -8.98 1.00
C VAL A 57 -5.59 -10.30 1.11
N ARG A 58 -5.33 -11.07 2.18
CA ARG A 58 -5.99 -12.36 2.38
C ARG A 58 -7.41 -12.23 2.93
N ASP A 59 -7.64 -11.23 3.77
CA ASP A 59 -8.93 -11.01 4.43
C ASP A 59 -9.20 -9.52 4.72
N GLY A 60 -10.41 -9.23 5.20
CA GLY A 60 -10.82 -7.87 5.54
C GLY A 60 -10.07 -7.27 6.75
N LYS A 61 -9.45 -8.08 7.61
CA LYS A 61 -8.66 -7.56 8.75
C LYS A 61 -7.35 -6.97 8.26
N GLU A 62 -6.69 -7.64 7.31
CA GLU A 62 -5.51 -7.11 6.62
C GLU A 62 -5.86 -5.85 5.82
N ALA A 63 -6.98 -5.88 5.07
CA ALA A 63 -7.47 -4.71 4.36
C ALA A 63 -7.64 -3.49 5.27
N GLN A 64 -8.30 -3.68 6.41
CA GLN A 64 -8.56 -2.61 7.37
C GLN A 64 -7.28 -2.09 8.03
N ALA A 65 -6.32 -2.98 8.33
CA ALA A 65 -5.03 -2.58 8.89
C ALA A 65 -4.25 -1.69 7.91
N VAL A 66 -4.14 -2.10 6.64
CA VAL A 66 -3.46 -1.32 5.59
C VAL A 66 -4.19 -0.01 5.34
N ARG A 67 -5.52 -0.03 5.22
CA ARG A 67 -6.34 1.16 5.00
C ARG A 67 -6.22 2.19 6.10
N SER A 68 -6.14 1.75 7.36
CA SER A 68 -5.92 2.63 8.50
C SER A 68 -4.55 3.31 8.42
N GLN A 69 -3.51 2.57 8.05
CA GLN A 69 -2.15 3.09 7.89
C GLN A 69 -2.01 4.04 6.69
N LEU A 70 -2.72 3.79 5.59
CA LEU A 70 -2.78 4.69 4.43
C LEU A 70 -3.53 5.98 4.76
N THR A 71 -4.69 5.88 5.41
CA THR A 71 -5.48 7.04 5.86
C THR A 71 -4.68 7.93 6.80
N ALA A 72 -3.97 7.34 7.77
CA ALA A 72 -3.10 8.07 8.69
C ALA A 72 -1.98 8.86 7.98
N ARG A 73 -1.62 8.48 6.75
CA ARG A 73 -0.63 9.14 5.90
C ARG A 73 -1.26 10.02 4.80
N GLY A 74 -2.58 10.24 4.85
CA GLY A 74 -3.29 11.08 3.88
C GLY A 74 -3.58 10.42 2.53
N VAL A 75 -3.37 9.11 2.39
CA VAL A 75 -3.64 8.38 1.15
C VAL A 75 -5.05 7.80 1.21
N ARG A 76 -5.93 8.26 0.31
CA ARG A 76 -7.29 7.72 0.15
C ARG A 76 -7.22 6.33 -0.48
N SER A 77 -7.95 5.37 0.09
CA SER A 77 -8.03 4.00 -0.43
C SER A 77 -9.45 3.43 -0.31
N VAL A 78 -9.78 2.56 -1.26
CA VAL A 78 -11.04 1.81 -1.33
C VAL A 78 -10.74 0.33 -1.14
N TYR A 79 -11.65 -0.38 -0.48
CA TYR A 79 -11.60 -1.84 -0.38
C TYR A 79 -12.65 -2.41 -1.32
N LEU A 80 -12.20 -3.25 -2.24
CA LEU A 80 -13.04 -4.01 -3.16
C LEU A 80 -12.76 -5.48 -2.88
N SER A 81 -13.79 -6.22 -2.49
CA SER A 81 -13.74 -7.68 -2.34
C SER A 81 -14.96 -8.24 -3.02
N ASP A 82 -14.79 -9.33 -3.79
CA ASP A 82 -15.86 -9.95 -4.58
C ASP A 82 -17.11 -10.34 -3.75
N LYS A 83 -16.99 -10.39 -2.42
CA LYS A 83 -18.12 -10.63 -1.50
C LYS A 83 -19.06 -9.43 -1.32
N ASP A 84 -18.66 -8.23 -1.71
CA ASP A 84 -19.53 -7.04 -1.82
C ASP A 84 -19.83 -6.74 -3.30
N SER A 85 -20.13 -7.79 -4.08
CA SER A 85 -20.79 -7.60 -5.39
C SER A 85 -22.20 -7.07 -5.15
N VAL A 86 -22.51 -5.97 -5.84
CA VAL A 86 -23.77 -5.19 -5.85
C VAL A 86 -25.07 -5.99 -5.78
#